data_AF-A0A7U7GAT2-F1
#
_entry.id   AF-A0A7U7GAT2-F1
#
_cell.length_a   1.000
_cell.length_b   1.000
_cell.length_c   1.000
_cell.angle_alpha   90.00
_cell.angle_beta   90.00
_cell.angle_gamma   90.00
#
_symmetry.space_group_name_H-M   'P 1'
#
loop_
_entity.id
_entity.type
_entity.pdbx_description
1 polymer ?
#
loop_
_entity_poly.entity_id
_entity_poly.type
_entity_poly.pdbx_seq_one_letter_code
_entity_poly.pdbx_strand_id
1 'polypeptide(L)'
;MALELSSVKRQLQDHLQEGLLLVVGTGLSIAEGIPGMWLLGEHLKTVIPSRLLAPDPAWNDVVAALDAGDHLEAAMGKTNLHYKTVDAIIEETAKLILKKELEVFAQVISSAKTLPFTTFVKHLFKGGRKFHLITPNYSNHLQVVEFFNTPF
;
A
#
# COMPACT_ATOMS: atom_id res chain seq x y z
N MET A 1 -4.99 -34.50 -12.83
CA MET A 1 -6.06 -34.04 -13.74
C MET A 1 -5.77 -32.59 -14.08
N ALA A 2 -5.61 -32.27 -15.36
CA ALA A 2 -5.52 -30.86 -15.76
C ALA A 2 -6.89 -30.21 -15.53
N LEU A 3 -6.91 -29.06 -14.83
CA LEU A 3 -8.12 -28.27 -14.70
C LEU A 3 -8.45 -27.67 -16.06
N GLU A 4 -9.59 -28.09 -16.62
CA GLU A 4 -10.14 -27.50 -17.85
C GLU A 4 -10.40 -26.00 -17.64
N LEU A 5 -9.89 -25.17 -18.54
CA LEU A 5 -9.97 -23.70 -18.44
C LEU A 5 -11.42 -23.21 -18.31
N SER A 6 -12.36 -23.90 -18.95
CA SER A 6 -13.79 -23.61 -18.86
C SER A 6 -14.34 -23.79 -17.44
N SER A 7 -13.90 -24.84 -16.73
CA SER A 7 -14.27 -25.11 -15.35
C SER A 7 -13.77 -24.01 -14.41
N VAL A 8 -12.50 -23.61 -14.56
CA VAL A 8 -11.89 -22.53 -13.77
C VAL A 8 -12.63 -21.20 -13.99
N LYS A 9 -12.92 -20.86 -15.24
CA LYS A 9 -13.65 -19.64 -15.58
C LYS A 9 -15.04 -19.61 -14.96
N ARG A 10 -15.77 -20.73 -14.98
CA ARG A 10 -17.11 -20.83 -14.41
C ARG A 10 -17.08 -20.67 -12.88
N GLN A 11 -16.14 -21.35 -12.22
CA GLN A 11 -15.94 -21.18 -10.78
C GLN A 11 -15.64 -19.73 -10.41
N LEU A 12 -14.73 -19.06 -11.13
CA LEU A 12 -14.44 -17.65 -10.90
C LEU A 12 -15.67 -16.76 -11.12
N GLN A 13 -16.41 -16.99 -12.20
CA GLN A 13 -17.64 -16.26 -12.48
C GLN A 13 -18.66 -16.40 -11.35
N ASP A 14 -18.83 -17.60 -10.79
CA ASP A 14 -19.74 -17.86 -9.67
C ASP A 14 -19.32 -17.11 -8.39
N HIS A 15 -18.02 -16.90 -8.17
CA HIS A 15 -17.52 -16.12 -7.02
C HIS A 15 -17.63 -14.61 -7.22
N LEU A 16 -17.64 -14.13 -8.48
CA LEU A 16 -17.72 -12.71 -8.82
C LEU A 16 -19.17 -12.20 -8.98
N GLN A 17 -20.16 -12.98 -8.55
CA GLN A 17 -21.57 -12.61 -8.60
C GLN A 17 -21.99 -11.74 -7.39
N GLU A 18 -23.29 -11.52 -7.24
CA GLU A 18 -23.86 -10.77 -6.13
C GLU A 18 -23.44 -11.33 -4.76
N GLY A 19 -23.00 -10.44 -3.86
CA GLY A 19 -22.46 -10.83 -2.55
C GLY A 19 -20.93 -10.93 -2.50
N LEU A 20 -20.22 -10.56 -3.58
CA LEU A 20 -18.76 -10.48 -3.60
C LEU A 20 -18.22 -9.62 -2.45
N LEU A 21 -17.25 -10.19 -1.72
CA LEU A 21 -16.41 -9.50 -0.76
C LEU A 21 -14.98 -9.45 -1.30
N LEU A 22 -14.46 -8.24 -1.50
CA LEU A 22 -13.11 -8.01 -1.97
C LEU A 22 -12.26 -7.39 -0.86
N VAL A 23 -11.15 -8.04 -0.53
CA VAL A 23 -10.15 -7.50 0.40
C VAL A 23 -8.96 -6.98 -0.42
N VAL A 24 -8.67 -5.68 -0.34
CA VAL A 24 -7.60 -5.03 -1.10
C VAL A 24 -6.53 -4.53 -0.14
N GLY A 25 -5.34 -5.14 -0.22
CA GLY A 25 -4.17 -4.70 0.53
C GLY A 25 -3.35 -3.62 -0.17
N THR A 26 -2.27 -3.20 0.48
CA THR A 26 -1.33 -2.15 0.05
C THR A 26 -0.58 -2.47 -1.25
N GLY A 27 -0.59 -3.73 -1.70
CA GLY A 27 0.02 -4.13 -2.97
C GLY A 27 -0.54 -3.38 -4.17
N LEU A 28 -1.79 -2.93 -4.11
CA LEU A 28 -2.36 -2.08 -5.15
C LEU A 28 -1.66 -0.72 -5.21
N SER A 29 -1.46 -0.08 -4.05
CA SER A 29 -0.75 1.20 -3.94
C SER A 29 0.70 1.10 -4.44
N ILE A 30 1.38 -0.01 -4.15
CA ILE A 30 2.76 -0.24 -4.59
C ILE A 30 2.85 -0.27 -6.12
N ALA A 31 1.89 -0.90 -6.79
CA ALA A 31 1.82 -0.92 -8.25
C ALA A 31 1.63 0.48 -8.86
N GLU A 32 1.09 1.43 -8.08
CA GLU A 32 0.91 2.82 -8.50
C GLU A 32 2.13 3.71 -8.30
N GLY A 33 3.22 3.17 -7.74
CA GLY A 33 4.45 3.91 -7.47
C GLY A 33 4.53 4.49 -6.07
N ILE A 34 3.63 4.10 -5.16
CA ILE A 34 3.74 4.42 -3.74
C ILE A 34 4.79 3.48 -3.11
N PRO A 35 5.73 4.00 -2.31
CA PRO A 35 6.80 3.19 -1.72
C PRO A 35 6.26 2.04 -0.87
N GLY A 36 6.69 0.83 -1.19
CA GLY A 36 6.52 -0.32 -0.32
C GLY A 36 7.53 -0.30 0.84
N MET A 37 7.42 -1.29 1.73
CA MET A 37 8.23 -1.39 2.95
C MET A 37 9.75 -1.40 2.70
N TRP A 38 10.18 -1.97 1.57
CA TRP A 38 11.60 -1.96 1.18
C TRP A 38 12.12 -0.54 0.90
N LEU A 39 11.43 0.18 0.01
CA LEU A 39 11.81 1.55 -0.35
C LEU A 39 11.68 2.51 0.85
N LEU A 40 10.71 2.25 1.73
CA LEU A 40 10.58 2.98 2.99
C LEU A 40 11.79 2.73 3.90
N GLY A 41 12.23 1.48 4.06
CA GLY A 41 13.43 1.13 4.83
C GLY A 41 14.68 1.84 4.31
N GLU A 42 14.91 1.81 3.00
CA GLU A 42 16.05 2.50 2.36
C GLU A 42 16.00 4.03 2.54
N HIS A 43 14.81 4.61 2.43
CA HIS A 43 14.61 6.04 2.71
C HIS A 43 14.96 6.38 4.15
N LEU A 44 14.40 5.64 5.12
CA LEU A 44 14.61 5.87 6.55
C LEU A 44 16.08 5.71 6.94
N LYS A 45 16.78 4.69 6.42
CA LYS A 45 18.24 4.51 6.60
C LYS A 45 19.03 5.77 6.25
N THR A 46 18.61 6.46 5.20
CA THR A 46 19.28 7.67 4.71
C THR A 46 18.93 8.91 5.54
N VAL A 47 17.66 9.09 5.89
CA VAL A 47 17.19 10.36 6.48
C VAL A 47 17.31 10.41 8.00
N ILE A 48 17.05 9.30 8.71
CA ILE A 48 16.97 9.29 10.17
C ILE A 48 18.26 9.76 10.85
N PRO A 49 19.48 9.33 10.45
CA PRO A 49 20.70 9.79 11.11
C PRO A 49 20.86 11.32 11.14
N SER A 50 20.35 12.01 10.12
CA SER A 50 20.41 13.49 10.01
C SER A 50 19.31 14.21 10.80
N ARG A 51 18.24 13.51 11.19
CA ARG A 51 17.08 14.07 11.91
C ARG A 51 17.25 14.02 13.43
N LEU A 52 18.19 13.23 13.92
CA LEU A 52 18.41 13.04 15.35
C LEU A 52 19.43 14.05 15.90
N LEU A 53 19.06 14.76 16.97
CA LEU A 53 19.98 15.65 17.70
C LEU A 53 21.07 14.88 18.45
N ALA A 54 20.77 13.64 18.85
CA ALA A 54 21.70 12.72 19.48
C ALA A 54 21.53 11.33 18.85
N PRO A 55 22.62 10.58 18.59
CA PRO A 55 22.53 9.25 18.00
C PRO A 55 21.71 8.30 18.86
N ASP A 56 20.94 7.43 18.21
CA ASP A 56 20.27 6.30 18.85
C ASP A 56 21.01 5.01 18.48
N PRO A 57 21.71 4.36 19.43
CA PRO A 57 22.43 3.12 19.15
C PRO A 57 21.52 2.00 18.60
N ALA A 58 20.27 1.93 19.08
CA ALA A 58 19.31 0.92 18.64
C ALA A 58 18.93 1.12 17.16
N TRP A 59 19.07 2.33 16.62
CA TRP A 59 18.90 2.56 15.18
C TRP A 59 19.94 1.79 14.36
N ASN A 60 21.18 1.68 14.82
CA ASN A 60 22.21 0.91 14.11
C ASN A 60 21.85 -0.58 14.05
N ASP A 61 21.23 -1.12 15.11
CA ASP A 61 20.74 -2.50 15.12
C ASP A 61 19.60 -2.70 14.11
N VAL A 62 18.70 -1.72 13.98
CA VAL A 62 17.66 -1.72 12.95
C VAL A 62 18.29 -1.72 11.55
N VAL A 63 19.28 -0.85 11.30
CA VAL A 63 19.97 -0.78 10.00
C VAL A 63 20.64 -2.12 9.68
N ALA A 64 21.33 -2.71 10.65
CA ALA A 64 21.99 -4.01 10.47
C ALA A 64 20.98 -5.13 10.18
N ALA A 65 19.83 -5.15 10.85
CA ALA A 65 18.77 -6.11 10.59
C ALA A 65 18.19 -5.95 9.17
N LEU A 66 17.94 -4.71 8.73
CA LEU A 66 17.50 -4.42 7.38
C LEU A 66 18.51 -4.88 6.33
N ASP A 67 19.81 -4.63 6.57
CA ASP A 67 20.89 -5.06 5.67
C ASP A 67 21.06 -6.59 5.64
N ALA A 68 20.69 -7.27 6.73
CA ALA A 68 20.63 -8.73 6.80
C ALA A 68 19.40 -9.34 6.10
N GLY A 69 18.48 -8.51 5.61
CA GLY A 69 17.29 -8.92 4.85
C GLY A 69 16.00 -9.01 5.66
N ASP A 70 15.99 -8.56 6.93
CA ASP A 70 14.73 -8.42 7.66
C ASP A 70 13.86 -7.33 7.04
N HIS A 71 12.54 -7.52 7.10
CA HIS A 71 11.59 -6.46 6.75
C HIS A 71 11.48 -5.43 7.88
N LEU A 72 11.04 -4.22 7.54
CA LEU A 72 11.01 -3.06 8.46
C LEU A 72 10.29 -3.34 9.79
N GLU A 73 9.15 -4.02 9.75
CA GLU A 73 8.41 -4.38 10.98
C GLU A 73 9.21 -5.33 11.88
N ALA A 74 9.90 -6.32 11.30
CA ALA A 74 10.72 -7.26 12.06
C ALA A 74 11.98 -6.58 12.62
N ALA A 75 12.62 -5.72 11.83
CA ALA A 75 13.80 -4.98 12.26
C ALA A 75 13.47 -4.03 13.42
N MET A 76 12.37 -3.27 13.33
CA MET A 76 11.95 -2.35 14.38
C MET A 76 11.41 -3.08 15.63
N GLY A 77 10.62 -4.14 15.44
CA GLY A 77 9.98 -4.88 16.53
C GLY A 77 10.95 -5.59 17.49
N LYS A 78 12.22 -5.73 17.11
CA LYS A 78 13.28 -6.34 17.92
C LYS A 78 14.09 -5.32 18.74
N THR A 79 13.83 -4.02 18.58
CA THR A 79 14.68 -2.95 19.12
C THR A 79 13.90 -2.01 20.03
N ASN A 80 14.59 -1.44 21.03
CA ASN A 80 14.01 -0.45 21.92
C ASN A 80 14.47 0.95 21.51
N LEU A 81 13.85 1.48 20.44
CA LEU A 81 14.16 2.81 19.91
C LEU A 81 13.76 3.91 20.88
N HIS A 82 14.56 4.98 20.93
CA HIS A 82 14.15 6.19 21.63
C HIS A 82 12.90 6.79 21.00
N TYR A 83 12.03 7.38 21.84
CA TYR A 83 10.80 8.00 21.37
C TYR A 83 11.04 9.06 20.27
N LYS A 84 12.11 9.85 20.37
CA LYS A 84 12.49 10.84 19.34
C LYS A 84 12.82 10.21 17.99
N THR A 85 13.43 9.02 18.00
CA THR A 85 13.73 8.24 16.79
C THR A 85 12.45 7.73 16.17
N VAL A 86 11.54 7.21 17.00
CA VAL A 86 10.20 6.78 16.57
C VAL A 86 9.41 7.95 15.96
N ASP A 87 9.41 9.12 16.61
CA ASP A 87 8.75 10.33 16.09
C ASP A 87 9.31 10.75 14.72
N ALA A 88 10.64 10.76 14.57
CA ALA A 88 11.29 11.04 13.30
C ALA A 88 10.92 10.02 12.21
N ILE A 89 10.84 8.73 12.55
CA ILE A 89 10.40 7.66 11.63
C ILE A 89 8.96 7.91 11.18
N ILE A 90 8.05 8.19 12.12
CA ILE A 90 6.64 8.47 11.81
C ILE A 90 6.53 9.67 10.86
N GLU A 91 7.22 10.76 11.18
CA GLU A 91 7.18 11.99 10.39
C GLU A 91 7.72 11.79 8.97
N GLU A 92 8.89 11.16 8.81
CA GLU A 92 9.50 10.92 7.51
C GLU A 92 8.72 9.89 6.69
N THR A 93 8.15 8.87 7.34
CA THR A 93 7.23 7.92 6.68
C THR A 93 6.01 8.66 6.13
N ALA A 94 5.36 9.49 6.95
CA ALA A 94 4.17 10.25 6.55
C ALA A 94 4.50 11.20 5.38
N LYS A 95 5.62 11.92 5.43
CA LYS A 95 6.07 12.81 4.34
C LYS A 95 6.31 12.06 3.03
N LEU A 96 7.04 10.94 3.10
CA LEU A 96 7.37 10.15 1.92
C LEU A 96 6.11 9.61 1.24
N ILE A 97 5.23 9.00 2.03
CA ILE A 97 3.98 8.43 1.53
C ILE A 97 3.14 9.56 0.95
N LEU A 98 2.79 10.59 1.72
CA LEU A 98 1.92 11.70 1.29
C LEU A 98 2.41 12.36 0.00
N LYS A 99 3.72 12.59 -0.14
CA LYS A 99 4.30 13.14 -1.36
C LYS A 99 3.96 12.27 -2.58
N LYS A 100 4.12 10.96 -2.46
CA LYS A 100 3.85 9.99 -3.54
C LYS A 100 2.37 9.81 -3.79
N GLU A 101 1.52 9.84 -2.75
CA GLU A 101 0.07 9.83 -2.94
C GLU A 101 -0.39 11.05 -3.74
N LEU A 102 0.11 12.25 -3.41
CA LEU A 102 -0.23 13.49 -4.11
C LEU A 102 0.23 13.49 -5.56
N GLU A 103 1.41 12.95 -5.85
CA GLU A 103 1.91 12.76 -7.23
C GLU A 103 0.95 11.87 -8.04
N VAL A 104 0.52 10.74 -7.49
CA VAL A 104 -0.43 9.84 -8.15
C VAL A 104 -1.80 10.52 -8.30
N PHE A 105 -2.29 11.18 -7.25
CA PHE A 105 -3.59 11.86 -7.26
C PHE A 105 -3.67 12.95 -8.34
N ALA A 106 -2.62 13.78 -8.47
CA ALA A 106 -2.53 14.80 -9.51
C ALA A 106 -2.56 14.19 -10.92
N GLN A 107 -1.88 13.05 -11.13
CA GLN A 107 -1.91 12.33 -12.41
C GLN A 107 -3.29 11.77 -12.74
N VAL A 108 -4.03 11.29 -11.74
CA VAL A 108 -5.38 10.77 -11.94
C VAL A 108 -6.36 11.90 -12.28
N ILE A 109 -6.35 13.01 -11.53
CA ILE A 109 -7.23 14.17 -11.80
C ILE A 109 -6.97 14.77 -13.18
N SER A 110 -5.70 14.88 -13.58
CA SER A 110 -5.33 15.38 -14.91
C SER A 110 -5.59 14.39 -16.05
N SER A 111 -6.20 13.23 -15.76
CA SER A 111 -6.40 12.13 -16.73
C SER A 111 -5.11 11.59 -17.36
N ALA A 112 -3.95 11.94 -16.80
CA ALA A 112 -2.65 11.43 -17.24
C ALA A 112 -2.42 9.97 -16.80
N LYS A 113 -3.19 9.49 -15.81
CA LYS A 113 -3.10 8.13 -15.30
C LYS A 113 -4.48 7.56 -14.96
N THR A 114 -4.75 6.34 -15.42
CA THR A 114 -5.93 5.56 -15.00
C THR A 114 -5.48 4.43 -14.08
N LEU A 115 -6.01 4.37 -12.86
CA LEU A 115 -5.67 3.31 -11.91
C LEU A 115 -6.26 1.97 -12.40
N PRO A 116 -5.49 0.87 -12.55
CA PRO A 116 -5.99 -0.43 -13.01
C PRO A 116 -7.16 -0.96 -12.18
N PHE A 117 -7.19 -0.64 -10.88
CA PHE A 117 -8.30 -1.00 -10.01
C PHE A 117 -9.63 -0.38 -10.44
N THR A 118 -9.64 0.86 -10.95
CA THR A 118 -10.87 1.49 -11.46
C THR A 118 -11.43 0.73 -12.66
N THR A 119 -10.55 0.24 -13.53
CA THR A 119 -10.93 -0.62 -14.66
C THR A 119 -11.45 -1.98 -14.19
N PHE A 120 -10.82 -2.58 -13.18
CA PHE A 120 -11.28 -3.84 -12.60
C PHE A 120 -12.66 -3.71 -11.95
N VAL A 121 -12.87 -2.67 -11.13
CA VAL A 121 -14.15 -2.39 -10.47
C VAL A 121 -15.30 -2.23 -11.47
N LYS A 122 -15.07 -1.55 -12.60
CA LYS A 122 -16.08 -1.45 -13.69
C LYS A 122 -16.54 -2.82 -14.21
N HIS A 123 -15.68 -3.83 -14.18
CA HIS A 123 -16.03 -5.19 -14.60
C HIS A 123 -16.77 -5.97 -13.52
N LEU A 124 -16.52 -5.69 -12.24
CA LEU A 124 -17.23 -6.34 -11.12
C LEU A 124 -18.74 -6.02 -11.16
N PHE A 125 -19.11 -4.81 -11.58
CA PHE A 125 -20.52 -4.42 -11.74
C PHE A 125 -21.26 -5.17 -12.85
N LYS A 126 -20.57 -5.95 -13.70
CA LYS A 126 -21.23 -6.83 -14.68
C LYS A 126 -21.79 -8.09 -14.02
N GLY A 127 -21.21 -8.53 -12.90
CA GLY A 127 -21.59 -9.75 -12.17
C GLY A 127 -22.60 -9.51 -11.05
N GLY A 128 -22.79 -8.26 -10.60
CA GLY A 128 -23.72 -7.90 -9.55
C GLY A 128 -23.90 -6.39 -9.41
N ARG A 129 -24.98 -5.98 -8.73
CA ARG A 129 -25.30 -4.55 -8.52
C ARG A 129 -24.54 -3.91 -7.35
N LYS A 130 -23.93 -4.73 -6.50
CA LYS A 130 -23.18 -4.31 -5.30
C LYS A 130 -22.11 -5.33 -4.95
N PHE A 131 -21.03 -4.87 -4.33
CA PHE A 131 -20.01 -5.70 -3.70
C PHE A 131 -19.47 -4.97 -2.46
N HIS A 132 -18.84 -5.72 -1.56
CA HIS A 132 -18.19 -5.17 -0.37
C HIS A 132 -16.70 -5.05 -0.63
N LEU A 133 -16.13 -3.88 -0.36
CA LEU A 133 -14.70 -3.63 -0.44
C LEU A 133 -14.14 -3.37 0.96
N ILE A 134 -13.18 -4.19 1.37
CA ILE A 134 -12.47 -4.04 2.65
C ILE A 134 -11.01 -3.75 2.35
N THR A 135 -10.47 -2.72 3.02
CA THR A 135 -9.03 -2.51 3.10
C THR A 135 -8.57 -2.86 4.50
N PRO A 136 -7.67 -3.84 4.69
CA PRO A 136 -6.93 -3.92 5.94
C PRO A 136 -6.11 -2.62 6.08
N ASN A 137 -6.05 -2.09 7.31
CA ASN A 137 -5.49 -0.78 7.65
C ASN A 137 -4.12 -0.51 7.00
N TYR A 138 -3.80 0.78 6.78
CA TYR A 138 -2.69 1.37 6.00
C TYR A 138 -2.99 1.83 4.56
N SER A 139 -4.20 1.60 4.01
CA SER A 139 -4.53 2.02 2.63
C SER A 139 -5.53 3.18 2.59
N ASN A 140 -5.11 4.39 2.96
CA ASN A 140 -5.94 5.61 2.80
C ASN A 140 -6.28 5.92 1.31
N HIS A 141 -5.63 5.24 0.36
CA HIS A 141 -5.72 5.46 -1.08
C HIS A 141 -7.04 5.11 -1.75
N LEU A 142 -7.90 4.28 -1.13
CA LEU A 142 -9.19 3.94 -1.74
C LEU A 142 -10.23 5.07 -1.67
N GLN A 143 -9.98 6.14 -0.88
CA GLN A 143 -10.78 7.37 -0.96
C GLN A 143 -10.80 7.93 -2.38
N VAL A 144 -9.67 7.84 -3.11
CA VAL A 144 -9.57 8.32 -4.50
C VAL A 144 -10.53 7.56 -5.43
N VAL A 145 -10.72 6.26 -5.23
CA VAL A 145 -11.59 5.44 -6.09
C VAL A 145 -13.08 5.72 -5.82
N GLU A 146 -13.47 6.04 -4.59
CA GLU A 146 -14.82 6.53 -4.30
C GLU A 146 -15.14 7.83 -5.04
N PHE A 147 -14.21 8.79 -5.09
CA PHE A 147 -14.41 10.08 -5.79
C PHE A 147 -14.59 9.95 -7.30
N PHE A 148 -14.02 8.94 -7.95
CA PHE A 148 -14.14 8.74 -9.41
C PHE A 148 -15.30 7.83 -9.82
N ASN A 149 -16.03 7.25 -8.87
CA ASN A 149 -17.21 6.40 -9.15
C ASN A 149 -18.54 7.08 -8.80
N THR A 150 -18.51 8.31 -8.27
CA THR A 150 -19.69 9.17 -8.18
C THR A 150 -20.02 9.77 -9.55
N PRO A 151 -21.23 9.55 -10.10
CA PRO A 151 -21.67 10.32 -11.25
C PRO A 151 -21.85 11.79 -10.82
N PHE A 152 -21.26 12.72 -11.56
CA PHE A 152 -21.72 14.12 -11.56
C PHE A 152 -23.10 14.19 -12.22
#